data_AF-A0A946W152-F1
#
_entry.id   AF-A0A946W152-F1
#
_cell.length_a   1.000
_cell.length_b   1.000
_cell.length_c   1.000
_cell.angle_alpha   90.00
_cell.angle_beta   90.00
_cell.angle_gamma   90.00
#
_symmetry.space_group_name_H-M   'P 1'
#
loop_
_entity.id
_entity.type
_entity.pdbx_description
1 polymer ?
#
loop_
_entity_poly.entity_id
_entity_poly.type
_entity_poly.pdbx_seq_one_letter_code
_entity_poly.pdbx_strand_id
1 'polypeptide(L)'
;MRYLLFIFFLVIVSTGSAQEQTFSTGLTFATQEELTGIPMASTPYSGSELPKVIDLSPHLPTPGHQGKQSSCTAWAVGYALKAYQEYLETNSRVYFSPSFIYNQINNGRDGGSRVMDALNLVSQQGNCTWDDMPYNENDYNSQPSQLARTKAKKYRIDYWRQVNIRDSKEIKAQINAGYPIVIGAVIDEGFERIKAYNEQSIWKQRIGATKGGHALLIVGYDDYKNAFKIINSWGTNWGQNGYGWIDYNLFPLVVREGYVAKDARNGEPAEEPNIQPNIEPINPVTPTQDLYVTFYNTNVIHNETNTTYGPGIRIDGYLNIPAGKGNTYIIVSHFYLSNSTIPVGSTVSPLYADINGNAATGTQAYQVGKGVNNSWSVFFPYNAFNINSGYYWGNQYFQQTTYMYAIPTLFIDGFGVAKGEPINFYVNR
;
A
#
# COMPACT_ATOMS: atom_id res chain seq x y z
N MET A 1 5.92 -55.92 65.64
CA MET A 1 6.64 -54.71 65.18
C MET A 1 6.21 -54.41 63.76
N ARG A 2 5.57 -53.26 63.54
CA ARG A 2 5.11 -52.77 62.22
C ARG A 2 6.20 -51.88 61.63
N TYR A 3 6.62 -52.15 60.40
CA TYR A 3 7.52 -51.28 59.64
C TYR A 3 6.70 -50.25 58.85
N LEU A 4 6.98 -48.97 59.07
CA LEU A 4 6.41 -47.83 58.35
C LEU A 4 7.17 -47.62 57.03
N LEU A 5 6.43 -47.57 55.92
CA LEU A 5 6.93 -47.15 54.61
C LEU A 5 6.92 -45.62 54.54
N PHE A 6 8.06 -44.97 54.30
CA PHE A 6 8.13 -43.54 53.97
C PHE A 6 8.15 -43.37 52.45
N ILE A 7 7.09 -42.78 51.89
CA ILE A 7 7.01 -42.37 50.49
C ILE A 7 7.49 -40.91 50.40
N PHE A 8 8.59 -40.67 49.71
CA PHE A 8 9.05 -39.32 49.36
C PHE A 8 8.24 -38.80 48.15
N PHE A 9 7.40 -37.80 48.36
CA PHE A 9 6.79 -37.01 47.28
C PHE A 9 7.78 -35.91 46.87
N LEU A 10 8.40 -36.06 45.70
CA LEU A 10 9.20 -35.01 45.09
C LEU A 10 8.25 -34.01 44.39
N VAL A 11 7.92 -32.92 45.06
CA VAL A 11 7.19 -31.80 44.43
C VAL A 11 8.19 -30.98 43.63
N ILE A 12 8.19 -31.15 42.31
CA ILE A 12 8.91 -30.25 41.40
C ILE A 12 8.06 -28.98 41.29
N VAL A 13 8.41 -27.95 42.05
CA VAL A 13 7.87 -26.61 41.87
C VAL A 13 8.59 -25.99 40.68
N SER A 14 7.98 -26.00 39.51
CA SER A 14 8.45 -25.22 38.36
C SER A 14 8.10 -23.75 38.59
N THR A 15 9.04 -22.98 39.16
CA THR A 15 8.96 -21.50 39.15
C THR A 15 9.40 -20.99 37.78
N GLY A 16 8.58 -21.24 36.76
CA GLY A 16 8.64 -20.49 35.51
C GLY A 16 7.73 -19.28 35.67
N SER A 17 8.26 -18.13 36.08
CA SER A 17 7.55 -16.86 35.91
C SER A 17 7.49 -16.59 34.41
N ALA A 18 6.39 -16.97 33.77
CA ALA A 18 6.02 -16.42 32.48
C ALA A 18 5.80 -14.92 32.71
N GLN A 19 6.81 -14.10 32.42
CA GLN A 19 6.66 -12.67 32.43
C GLN A 19 5.59 -12.35 31.38
N GLU A 20 4.44 -11.84 31.83
CA GLU A 20 3.33 -11.49 30.97
C GLU A 20 3.84 -10.45 29.95
N GLN A 21 3.92 -10.85 28.67
CA GLN A 21 4.43 -9.98 27.62
C GLN A 21 3.39 -8.87 27.39
N THR A 22 3.69 -7.65 27.83
CA THR A 22 2.81 -6.50 27.62
C THR A 22 2.94 -6.02 26.19
N PHE A 23 1.89 -6.24 25.39
CA PHE A 23 1.79 -5.76 24.02
C PHE A 23 1.17 -4.36 24.00
N SER A 24 1.97 -3.33 23.73
CA SER A 24 1.46 -1.95 23.62
C SER A 24 0.89 -1.66 22.23
N THR A 25 -0.10 -0.78 22.17
CA THR A 25 -0.69 -0.23 20.94
C THR A 25 -0.52 1.28 20.95
N GLY A 26 -0.93 1.99 19.90
CA GLY A 26 -0.81 3.45 19.91
C GLY A 26 -1.35 4.16 18.68
N LEU A 27 -2.18 3.48 17.89
CA LEU A 27 -2.77 4.12 16.73
C LEU A 27 -4.01 4.93 17.15
N THR A 28 -3.99 6.20 16.82
CA THR A 28 -5.21 7.02 16.69
C THR A 28 -5.64 6.99 15.23
N PHE A 29 -6.89 6.61 14.97
CA PHE A 29 -7.43 6.57 13.60
C PHE A 29 -7.65 7.96 13.03
N ALA A 30 -7.45 8.12 11.72
CA ALA A 30 -7.95 9.29 11.02
C ALA A 30 -9.49 9.36 11.08
N THR A 31 -10.02 10.57 11.07
CA THR A 31 -11.46 10.82 10.94
C THR A 31 -11.91 10.58 9.50
N GLN A 32 -13.22 10.38 9.29
CA GLN A 32 -13.76 10.20 7.94
C GLN A 32 -13.50 11.42 7.04
N GLU A 33 -13.56 12.63 7.58
CA GLU A 33 -13.28 13.87 6.87
C GLU A 33 -11.82 13.93 6.39
N GLU A 34 -10.88 13.59 7.26
CA GLU A 34 -9.46 13.50 6.89
C GLU A 34 -9.23 12.44 5.81
N LEU A 35 -9.87 11.27 5.94
CA LEU A 35 -9.79 10.20 4.94
C LEU A 35 -10.33 10.63 3.58
N THR A 36 -11.40 11.43 3.53
CA THR A 36 -11.95 11.94 2.26
C THR A 36 -11.06 12.97 1.58
N GLY A 37 -10.19 13.65 2.34
CA GLY A 37 -9.21 14.59 1.79
C GLY A 37 -7.97 13.93 1.18
N ILE A 38 -7.78 12.63 1.39
CA ILE A 38 -6.61 11.88 0.92
C ILE A 38 -6.93 11.21 -0.42
N PRO A 39 -6.16 11.46 -1.49
CA PRO A 39 -6.40 10.80 -2.77
C PRO A 39 -6.20 9.29 -2.70
N MET A 40 -7.04 8.55 -3.42
CA MET A 40 -6.91 7.10 -3.59
C MET A 40 -5.71 6.75 -4.46
N ALA A 41 -5.05 5.63 -4.13
CA ALA A 41 -4.08 5.00 -5.00
C ALA A 41 -4.77 4.52 -6.29
N SER A 42 -4.04 4.55 -7.40
CA SER A 42 -4.52 3.89 -8.62
C SER A 42 -4.24 2.41 -8.53
N THR A 43 -5.22 1.58 -8.90
CA THR A 43 -5.07 0.12 -8.99
C THR A 43 -4.00 -0.24 -10.03
N PRO A 44 -2.90 -0.91 -9.66
CA PRO A 44 -1.88 -1.33 -10.61
C PRO A 44 -2.46 -2.34 -11.60
N TYR A 45 -2.19 -2.14 -12.88
CA TYR A 45 -2.59 -3.11 -13.90
C TYR A 45 -1.77 -4.38 -13.78
N SER A 46 -2.45 -5.51 -13.56
CA SER A 46 -1.83 -6.83 -13.41
C SER A 46 -2.50 -7.89 -14.31
N GLY A 47 -3.22 -7.47 -15.35
CA GLY A 47 -4.17 -8.34 -16.08
C GLY A 47 -5.38 -8.70 -15.20
N SER A 48 -6.15 -9.73 -15.57
CA SER A 48 -7.34 -10.14 -14.80
C SER A 48 -7.09 -11.18 -13.72
N GLU A 49 -5.91 -11.83 -13.71
CA GLU A 49 -5.55 -12.84 -12.70
C GLU A 49 -4.30 -12.44 -11.91
N LEU A 50 -4.44 -12.34 -10.60
CA LEU A 50 -3.32 -12.17 -9.67
C LEU A 50 -2.76 -13.54 -9.25
N PRO A 51 -1.45 -13.64 -8.95
CA PRO A 51 -0.87 -14.82 -8.32
C PRO A 51 -1.64 -15.21 -7.06
N LYS A 52 -1.68 -16.50 -6.71
CA LYS A 52 -2.39 -16.96 -5.50
C LYS A 52 -1.64 -16.67 -4.20
N VAL A 53 -0.34 -16.44 -4.29
CA VAL A 53 0.55 -16.19 -3.15
C VAL A 53 1.56 -15.14 -3.54
N ILE A 54 1.69 -14.11 -2.71
CA ILE A 54 2.78 -13.13 -2.78
C ILE A 54 3.33 -12.94 -1.37
N ASP A 55 4.66 -12.91 -1.24
CA ASP A 55 5.34 -12.70 0.03
C ASP A 55 6.53 -11.75 -0.14
N LEU A 56 6.37 -10.53 0.38
CA LEU A 56 7.39 -9.48 0.38
C LEU A 56 8.30 -9.56 1.62
N SER A 57 7.96 -10.40 2.61
CA SER A 57 8.69 -10.52 3.89
C SER A 57 10.19 -10.82 3.80
N PRO A 58 10.74 -11.50 2.76
CA PRO A 58 12.18 -11.69 2.65
C PRO A 58 12.99 -10.39 2.58
N HIS A 59 12.38 -9.30 2.10
CA HIS A 59 12.99 -7.99 1.91
C HIS A 59 12.80 -7.04 3.10
N LEU A 60 12.07 -7.47 4.14
CA LEU A 60 11.87 -6.69 5.36
C LEU A 60 12.97 -6.94 6.39
N PRO A 61 13.20 -5.99 7.31
CA PRO A 61 14.03 -6.25 8.48
C PRO A 61 13.36 -7.30 9.38
N THR A 62 14.18 -7.93 10.23
CA THR A 62 13.70 -8.78 11.31
C THR A 62 12.65 -8.02 12.14
N PRO A 63 11.48 -8.61 12.47
CA PRO A 63 10.46 -7.90 13.26
C PRO A 63 10.99 -7.41 14.60
N GLY A 64 10.86 -6.11 14.83
CA GLY A 64 11.31 -5.45 16.05
C GLY A 64 10.23 -5.39 17.15
N HIS A 65 10.56 -4.78 18.27
CA HIS A 65 9.71 -4.75 19.47
C HIS A 65 9.55 -3.31 19.99
N GLN A 66 8.34 -2.76 19.86
CA GLN A 66 8.01 -1.41 20.35
C GLN A 66 7.96 -1.31 21.87
N GLY A 67 7.86 -2.45 22.55
CA GLY A 67 7.85 -2.44 24.00
C GLY A 67 6.55 -1.88 24.55
N LYS A 68 6.65 -1.13 25.64
CA LYS A 68 5.50 -0.48 26.28
C LYS A 68 5.07 0.84 25.64
N GLN A 69 5.89 1.44 24.78
CA GLN A 69 5.60 2.73 24.18
C GLN A 69 4.50 2.63 23.13
N SER A 70 3.67 3.67 23.01
CA SER A 70 2.54 3.72 22.09
C SER A 70 2.94 4.08 20.65
N SER A 71 4.02 3.48 20.13
CA SER A 71 4.74 3.93 18.93
C SER A 71 4.48 3.12 17.66
N CYS A 72 3.47 2.24 17.63
CA CYS A 72 3.22 1.31 16.51
C CYS A 72 3.20 1.94 15.11
N THR A 73 2.72 3.17 14.97
CA THR A 73 2.71 3.92 13.69
C THR A 73 4.11 4.17 13.15
N ALA A 74 5.05 4.59 14.01
CA ALA A 74 6.44 4.81 13.66
C ALA A 74 7.17 3.51 13.31
N TRP A 75 6.81 2.40 13.97
CA TRP A 75 7.32 1.08 13.62
C TRP A 75 6.81 0.60 12.26
N ALA A 76 5.51 0.73 11.99
CA ALA A 76 4.94 0.32 10.70
C ALA A 76 5.51 1.15 9.53
N VAL A 77 5.60 2.48 9.68
CA VAL A 77 6.05 3.39 8.62
C VAL A 77 7.58 3.43 8.49
N GLY A 78 8.30 3.67 9.58
CA GLY A 78 9.75 3.82 9.54
C GLY A 78 10.48 2.49 9.51
N TYR A 79 10.26 1.66 10.54
CA TYR A 79 11.02 0.43 10.72
C TYR A 79 10.66 -0.64 9.69
N ALA A 80 9.39 -0.81 9.33
CA ALA A 80 8.98 -1.83 8.37
C ALA A 80 8.94 -1.30 6.93
N LEU A 81 8.06 -0.34 6.62
CA LEU A 81 7.86 0.14 5.25
C LEU A 81 9.11 0.79 4.66
N LYS A 82 9.72 1.78 5.33
CA LYS A 82 10.88 2.47 4.76
C LYS A 82 12.12 1.57 4.68
N ALA A 83 12.30 0.64 5.62
CA ALA A 83 13.36 -0.37 5.53
C ALA A 83 13.18 -1.31 4.33
N TYR A 84 11.95 -1.73 4.05
CA TYR A 84 11.63 -2.51 2.85
C TYR A 84 11.99 -1.75 1.57
N GLN A 85 11.58 -0.48 1.48
CA GLN A 85 11.87 0.34 0.31
C GLN A 85 13.38 0.51 0.11
N GLU A 86 14.13 0.82 1.17
CA GLU A 86 15.60 0.96 1.11
C GLU A 86 16.30 -0.36 0.72
N TYR A 87 15.77 -1.51 1.13
CA TYR A 87 16.27 -2.81 0.69
C TYR A 87 16.07 -2.99 -0.82
N LEU A 88 14.92 -2.61 -1.37
CA LEU A 88 14.69 -2.70 -2.82
C LEU A 88 15.63 -1.80 -3.63
N GLU A 89 16.02 -0.65 -3.07
CA GLU A 89 16.94 0.28 -3.73
C GLU A 89 18.38 -0.19 -3.70
N THR A 90 18.83 -0.71 -2.55
CA THR A 90 20.26 -0.92 -2.28
C THR A 90 20.67 -2.38 -2.12
N ASN A 91 19.70 -3.29 -2.11
CA ASN A 91 19.87 -4.70 -1.73
C ASN A 91 20.58 -4.88 -0.37
N SER A 92 20.45 -3.89 0.52
CA SER A 92 21.09 -3.83 1.83
C SER A 92 20.05 -3.54 2.91
N ARG A 93 20.11 -4.27 4.03
CA ARG A 93 19.19 -4.05 5.14
C ARG A 93 19.59 -2.81 5.92
N VAL A 94 18.66 -1.87 6.01
CA VAL A 94 18.80 -0.66 6.85
C VAL A 94 17.74 -0.71 7.95
N TYR A 95 18.18 -0.50 9.19
CA TYR A 95 17.29 -0.40 10.34
C TYR A 95 17.03 1.07 10.64
N PHE A 96 15.77 1.48 10.56
CA PHE A 96 15.37 2.87 10.78
C PHE A 96 14.86 3.09 12.21
N SER A 97 15.04 4.31 12.73
CA SER A 97 14.61 4.68 14.08
C SER A 97 13.10 4.93 14.15
N PRO A 98 12.34 4.20 14.99
CA PRO A 98 10.96 4.56 15.30
C PRO A 98 10.90 5.83 16.17
N SER A 99 11.90 6.06 17.04
CA SER A 99 11.94 7.23 17.93
C SER A 99 12.08 8.53 17.16
N PHE A 100 12.78 8.54 16.02
CA PHE A 100 12.86 9.71 15.15
C PHE A 100 11.47 10.17 14.70
N ILE A 101 10.58 9.24 14.36
CA ILE A 101 9.22 9.55 13.94
C ILE A 101 8.36 9.86 15.17
N TYR A 102 8.22 8.90 16.09
CA TYR A 102 7.21 8.96 17.15
C TYR A 102 7.39 10.17 18.07
N ASN A 103 8.63 10.47 18.48
CA ASN A 103 8.89 11.55 19.44
C ASN A 103 8.57 12.94 18.86
N GLN A 104 8.42 13.06 17.55
CA GLN A 104 8.07 14.30 16.87
C GLN A 104 6.56 14.48 16.65
N ILE A 105 5.77 13.40 16.70
CA ILE A 105 4.34 13.40 16.32
C ILE A 105 3.39 12.98 17.45
N ASN A 106 3.92 12.65 18.62
CA ASN A 106 3.15 12.17 19.77
C ASN A 106 2.55 13.29 20.64
N ASN A 107 2.69 14.56 20.23
CA ASN A 107 2.22 15.74 20.96
C ASN A 107 2.78 15.84 22.39
N GLY A 108 4.02 15.37 22.62
CA GLY A 108 4.71 15.47 23.91
C GLY A 108 4.20 14.49 24.98
N ARG A 109 3.41 13.48 24.61
CA ARG A 109 2.91 12.44 25.52
C ARG A 109 2.98 11.06 24.87
N ASP A 110 3.10 10.01 25.69
CA ASP A 110 3.02 8.63 25.19
C ASP A 110 1.57 8.16 25.00
N GLY A 111 0.81 8.89 24.16
CA GLY A 111 -0.62 8.66 23.94
C GLY A 111 -0.96 8.08 22.57
N GLY A 112 0.04 7.68 21.79
CA GLY A 112 -0.14 7.26 20.41
C GLY A 112 -0.06 8.39 19.39
N SER A 113 -0.18 8.03 18.11
CA SER A 113 -0.17 8.96 16.97
C SER A 113 -0.95 8.38 15.77
N ARG A 114 -1.06 9.13 14.67
CA ARG A 114 -1.77 8.69 13.45
C ARG A 114 -0.79 8.19 12.39
N VAL A 115 -1.20 7.23 11.55
CA VAL A 115 -0.36 6.76 10.42
C VAL A 115 -0.04 7.91 9.46
N MET A 116 -1.02 8.76 9.15
CA MET A 116 -0.83 9.90 8.24
C MET A 116 0.23 10.89 8.74
N ASP A 117 0.34 11.13 10.05
CA ASP A 117 1.38 12.01 10.61
C ASP A 117 2.77 11.41 10.42
N ALA A 118 2.91 10.09 10.62
CA ALA A 118 4.16 9.39 10.38
C ALA A 118 4.55 9.41 8.90
N LEU A 119 3.59 9.17 7.98
CA LEU A 119 3.83 9.25 6.54
C LEU A 119 4.21 10.68 6.10
N ASN A 120 3.51 11.70 6.61
CA ASN A 120 3.83 13.10 6.34
C ASN A 120 5.23 13.47 6.84
N LEU A 121 5.60 13.04 8.05
CA LEU A 121 6.94 13.30 8.59
C LEU A 121 8.03 12.63 7.74
N VAL A 122 7.85 11.37 7.35
CA VAL A 122 8.83 10.67 6.51
C VAL A 122 8.88 11.26 5.10
N SER A 123 7.77 11.81 4.57
CA SER A 123 7.80 12.56 3.31
C SER A 123 8.60 13.86 3.42
N GLN A 124 8.39 14.63 4.50
CA GLN A 124 9.00 15.94 4.67
C GLN A 124 10.46 15.88 5.13
N GLN A 125 10.77 15.00 6.10
CA GLN A 125 12.07 14.94 6.78
C GLN A 125 12.82 13.64 6.51
N GLY A 126 12.12 12.59 6.09
CA GLY A 126 12.67 11.23 5.99
C GLY A 126 12.76 10.54 7.34
N ASN A 127 13.65 9.55 7.44
CA ASN A 127 13.93 8.87 8.70
C ASN A 127 15.43 8.64 8.89
N CYS A 128 15.93 8.73 10.12
CA CYS A 128 17.32 8.40 10.41
C CYS A 128 17.47 6.91 10.73
N THR A 129 18.71 6.44 10.65
CA THR A 129 19.03 5.06 11.02
C THR A 129 18.90 4.85 12.53
N TRP A 130 18.75 3.59 12.94
CA TRP A 130 18.73 3.19 14.34
C TRP A 130 19.96 3.69 15.09
N ASP A 131 21.14 3.69 14.46
CA ASP A 131 22.39 4.14 15.12
C ASP A 131 22.41 5.65 15.36
N ASP A 132 21.74 6.43 14.51
CA ASP A 132 21.67 7.89 14.65
C ASP A 132 20.70 8.35 15.74
N MET A 133 19.68 7.53 16.03
CA MET A 133 18.74 7.74 17.13
C MET A 133 18.19 6.39 17.62
N PRO A 134 18.89 5.71 18.54
CA PRO A 134 18.47 4.40 19.02
C PRO A 134 17.09 4.44 19.67
N TYR A 135 16.32 3.38 19.46
CA TYR A 135 15.00 3.26 20.08
C TYR A 135 15.10 3.03 21.58
N ASN A 136 14.31 3.75 22.35
CA ASN A 136 14.12 3.52 23.77
C ASN A 136 12.63 3.64 24.13
N GLU A 137 12.02 2.52 24.53
CA GLU A 137 10.61 2.46 24.90
C GLU A 137 10.24 3.35 26.11
N ASN A 138 11.23 3.81 26.88
CA ASN A 138 11.04 4.72 28.01
C ASN A 138 11.21 6.20 27.64
N ASP A 139 11.57 6.50 26.39
CA ASP A 139 11.87 7.84 25.93
C ASP A 139 11.03 8.20 24.71
N TYR A 140 9.92 8.89 24.99
CA TYR A 140 9.03 9.44 23.98
C TYR A 140 9.24 10.95 23.75
N ASN A 141 10.21 11.58 24.40
CA ASN A 141 10.33 13.05 24.40
C ASN A 141 11.60 13.57 23.72
N SER A 142 12.69 12.79 23.72
CA SER A 142 13.95 13.22 23.11
C SER A 142 13.75 13.52 21.63
N GLN A 143 14.11 14.74 21.25
CA GLN A 143 14.03 15.20 19.86
C GLN A 143 15.27 14.77 19.07
N PRO A 144 15.14 14.49 17.76
CA PRO A 144 16.29 14.18 16.91
C PRO A 144 17.35 15.27 16.91
N SER A 145 18.62 14.86 16.95
CA SER A 145 19.76 15.76 16.78
C SER A 145 19.80 16.36 15.37
N GLN A 146 20.51 17.48 15.20
CA GLN A 146 20.69 18.09 13.88
C GLN A 146 21.37 17.13 12.88
N LEU A 147 22.29 16.31 13.36
CA LEU A 147 22.95 15.29 12.54
C LEU A 147 21.96 14.22 12.09
N ALA A 148 21.12 13.71 13.00
CA ALA A 148 20.08 12.73 12.67
C ALA A 148 19.10 13.29 11.63
N ARG A 149 18.64 14.54 11.80
CA ARG A 149 17.77 15.23 10.83
C ARG A 149 18.44 15.38 9.45
N THR A 150 19.73 15.71 9.44
CA THR A 150 20.49 15.86 8.19
C THR A 150 20.60 14.53 7.46
N LYS A 151 20.91 13.45 8.17
CA LYS A 151 20.98 12.09 7.61
C LYS A 151 19.61 11.57 7.17
N ALA A 152 18.54 11.93 7.88
CA ALA A 152 17.18 11.52 7.59
C ALA A 152 16.71 11.97 6.20
N LYS A 153 17.15 13.16 5.73
CA LYS A 153 16.78 13.72 4.41
C LYS A 153 17.06 12.78 3.24
N LYS A 154 18.03 11.86 3.38
CA LYS A 154 18.32 10.84 2.38
C LYS A 154 17.16 9.85 2.21
N TYR A 155 16.47 9.52 3.30
CA TYR A 155 15.52 8.42 3.38
C TYR A 155 14.08 8.91 3.48
N ARG A 156 13.65 9.69 2.48
CA ARG A 156 12.27 10.19 2.38
C ARG A 156 11.39 9.22 1.61
N ILE A 157 10.09 9.31 1.82
CA ILE A 157 9.12 8.88 0.82
C ILE A 157 8.77 10.10 -0.04
N ASP A 158 8.39 9.88 -1.29
CA ASP A 158 7.98 10.99 -2.16
C ASP A 158 6.57 11.43 -1.75
N TYR A 159 5.62 10.52 -1.89
CA TYR A 159 4.23 10.73 -1.53
C TYR A 159 3.54 9.43 -1.16
N TRP A 160 2.32 9.54 -0.62
CA TRP A 160 1.51 8.42 -0.17
C TRP A 160 0.04 8.62 -0.56
N ARG A 161 -0.73 7.52 -0.57
CA ARG A 161 -2.14 7.48 -1.01
C ARG A 161 -2.95 6.50 -0.18
N GLN A 162 -4.27 6.68 -0.15
CA GLN A 162 -5.20 5.74 0.49
C GLN A 162 -5.42 4.51 -0.40
N VAL A 163 -5.47 3.32 0.20
CA VAL A 163 -5.89 2.08 -0.45
C VAL A 163 -7.34 1.79 -0.11
N ASN A 164 -8.12 1.31 -1.09
CA ASN A 164 -9.48 0.84 -0.81
C ASN A 164 -9.42 -0.49 -0.04
N ILE A 165 -9.34 -0.40 1.29
CA ILE A 165 -9.27 -1.57 2.17
C ILE A 165 -10.55 -2.43 2.16
N ARG A 166 -11.63 -1.98 1.50
CA ARG A 166 -12.87 -2.73 1.33
C ARG A 166 -12.84 -3.61 0.08
N ASP A 167 -11.85 -3.43 -0.77
CA ASP A 167 -11.65 -4.22 -1.97
C ASP A 167 -10.39 -5.09 -1.82
N SER A 168 -10.62 -6.39 -1.59
CA SER A 168 -9.51 -7.35 -1.45
C SER A 168 -8.65 -7.47 -2.73
N LYS A 169 -9.22 -7.22 -3.91
CA LYS A 169 -8.46 -7.28 -5.17
C LYS A 169 -7.52 -6.09 -5.28
N GLU A 170 -7.97 -4.90 -4.91
CA GLU A 170 -7.13 -3.70 -4.80
C GLU A 170 -5.94 -3.94 -3.87
N ILE A 171 -6.18 -4.45 -2.66
CA ILE A 171 -5.12 -4.79 -1.69
C ILE A 171 -4.10 -5.75 -2.31
N LYS A 172 -4.57 -6.84 -2.94
CA LYS A 172 -3.69 -7.84 -3.56
C LYS A 172 -2.92 -7.26 -4.75
N ALA A 173 -3.52 -6.36 -5.53
CA ALA A 173 -2.86 -5.73 -6.67
C ALA A 173 -1.72 -4.79 -6.24
N GLN A 174 -1.92 -4.00 -5.19
CA GLN A 174 -0.86 -3.18 -4.60
C GLN A 174 0.30 -4.05 -4.10
N ILE A 175 0.00 -5.12 -3.37
CA ILE A 175 1.02 -6.05 -2.87
C ILE A 175 1.74 -6.78 -4.03
N ASN A 176 1.03 -7.19 -5.07
CA ASN A 176 1.61 -7.80 -6.27
C ASN A 176 2.53 -6.82 -7.02
N ALA A 177 2.18 -5.54 -7.05
CA ALA A 177 3.02 -4.48 -7.59
C ALA A 177 4.21 -4.11 -6.69
N GLY A 178 4.39 -4.82 -5.56
CA GLY A 178 5.52 -4.61 -4.66
C GLY A 178 5.31 -3.48 -3.66
N TYR A 179 4.07 -3.04 -3.43
CA TYR A 179 3.72 -2.00 -2.44
C TYR A 179 3.08 -2.60 -1.19
N PRO A 180 3.84 -2.81 -0.10
CA PRO A 180 3.29 -3.06 1.22
C PRO A 180 2.28 -1.98 1.64
N ILE A 181 1.27 -2.38 2.40
CA ILE A 181 0.18 -1.49 2.81
C ILE A 181 0.25 -1.29 4.32
N VAL A 182 0.49 -0.05 4.76
CA VAL A 182 0.37 0.30 6.18
C VAL A 182 -1.10 0.36 6.52
N ILE A 183 -1.54 -0.39 7.52
CA ILE A 183 -2.94 -0.46 7.93
C ILE A 183 -3.13 -0.04 9.37
N GLY A 184 -4.31 0.49 9.65
CA GLY A 184 -4.83 0.67 11.00
C GLY A 184 -5.92 -0.34 11.31
N ALA A 185 -5.72 -1.15 12.35
CA ALA A 185 -6.67 -2.17 12.79
C ALA A 185 -7.09 -1.98 14.25
N VAL A 186 -8.35 -2.30 14.58
CA VAL A 186 -8.78 -2.45 15.97
C VAL A 186 -8.56 -3.88 16.39
N ILE A 187 -7.60 -4.09 17.28
CA ILE A 187 -7.18 -5.43 17.72
C ILE A 187 -7.83 -5.83 19.05
N ASP A 188 -7.74 -7.11 19.37
CA ASP A 188 -8.25 -7.70 20.60
C ASP A 188 -7.29 -8.75 21.17
N GLU A 189 -7.71 -9.38 22.27
CA GLU A 189 -6.96 -10.45 22.92
C GLU A 189 -6.70 -11.67 22.02
N GLY A 190 -7.61 -11.96 21.08
CA GLY A 190 -7.41 -13.01 20.08
C GLY A 190 -6.20 -12.71 19.19
N PHE A 191 -6.01 -11.45 18.80
CA PHE A 191 -4.85 -11.00 18.04
C PHE A 191 -3.55 -11.07 18.87
N GLU A 192 -3.56 -10.63 20.13
CA GLU A 192 -2.41 -10.73 21.02
C GLU A 192 -1.91 -12.17 21.17
N ARG A 193 -2.85 -13.12 21.32
CA ARG A 193 -2.58 -14.54 21.58
C ARG A 193 -2.70 -15.41 20.33
N ILE A 194 -2.51 -14.84 19.14
CA ILE A 194 -2.77 -15.51 17.85
C ILE A 194 -2.08 -16.88 17.72
N LYS A 195 -0.85 -17.02 18.21
CA LYS A 195 -0.08 -18.28 18.20
C LYS A 195 -0.65 -19.33 19.16
N ALA A 196 -1.15 -18.90 20.33
CA ALA A 196 -1.70 -19.80 21.34
C ALA A 196 -3.05 -20.40 20.90
N TYR A 197 -3.79 -19.68 20.06
CA TYR A 197 -5.08 -20.14 19.54
C TYR A 197 -5.00 -20.77 18.15
N ASN A 198 -3.91 -20.54 17.41
CA ASN A 198 -3.77 -21.02 16.04
C ASN A 198 -2.29 -21.21 15.68
N GLU A 199 -1.91 -22.46 15.38
CA GLU A 199 -0.54 -22.83 14.97
C GLU A 199 -0.09 -22.12 13.68
N GLN A 200 -1.02 -21.71 12.82
CA GLN A 200 -0.74 -20.96 11.60
C GLN A 200 -0.68 -19.44 11.83
N SER A 201 -0.89 -18.97 13.06
CA SER A 201 -0.94 -17.54 13.43
C SER A 201 -1.90 -16.74 12.52
N ILE A 202 -3.11 -17.27 12.28
CA ILE A 202 -4.19 -16.58 11.55
C ILE A 202 -5.24 -16.07 12.54
N TRP A 203 -5.47 -14.76 12.53
CA TRP A 203 -6.52 -14.10 13.28
C TRP A 203 -7.80 -14.16 12.44
N LYS A 204 -8.68 -15.09 12.82
CA LYS A 204 -9.90 -15.44 12.07
C LYS A 204 -11.16 -14.80 12.60
N GLN A 205 -11.18 -14.46 13.88
CA GLN A 205 -12.34 -13.88 14.54
C GLN A 205 -11.91 -13.05 15.76
N ARG A 206 -12.79 -12.15 16.16
CA ARG A 206 -12.61 -11.37 17.38
C ARG A 206 -12.87 -12.21 18.62
N ILE A 207 -11.95 -12.19 19.59
CA ILE A 207 -12.08 -12.91 20.87
C ILE A 207 -11.54 -12.03 21.99
N GLY A 208 -12.27 -11.99 23.11
CA GLY A 208 -11.86 -11.27 24.32
C GLY A 208 -12.01 -9.76 24.20
N ALA A 209 -11.33 -9.03 25.09
CA ALA A 209 -11.45 -7.58 25.17
C ALA A 209 -10.75 -6.89 23.98
N THR A 210 -11.34 -5.77 23.54
CA THR A 210 -10.68 -4.85 22.60
C THR A 210 -9.44 -4.26 23.25
N LYS A 211 -8.31 -4.22 22.54
CA LYS A 211 -7.03 -3.70 23.04
C LYS A 211 -6.68 -2.31 22.54
N GLY A 212 -7.30 -1.89 21.43
CA GLY A 212 -7.17 -0.53 20.89
C GLY A 212 -6.85 -0.53 19.41
N GLY A 213 -6.51 0.66 18.90
CA GLY A 213 -5.98 0.82 17.55
C GLY A 213 -4.51 0.42 17.49
N HIS A 214 -4.15 -0.33 16.46
CA HIS A 214 -2.77 -0.76 16.20
C HIS A 214 -2.41 -0.61 14.72
N ALA A 215 -1.21 -0.10 14.46
CA ALA A 215 -0.68 0.06 13.11
C ALA A 215 0.22 -1.13 12.74
N LEU A 216 0.02 -1.66 11.54
CA LEU A 216 0.70 -2.86 11.03
C LEU A 216 1.07 -2.64 9.56
N LEU A 217 1.90 -3.51 9.00
CA LEU A 217 2.21 -3.51 7.58
C LEU A 217 1.80 -4.85 6.94
N ILE A 218 0.96 -4.80 5.92
CA ILE A 218 0.65 -5.95 5.06
C ILE A 218 1.82 -6.15 4.10
N VAL A 219 2.35 -7.37 4.08
CA VAL A 219 3.57 -7.72 3.34
C VAL A 219 3.36 -8.93 2.43
N GLY A 220 2.12 -9.37 2.25
CA GLY A 220 1.83 -10.54 1.45
C GLY A 220 0.38 -10.99 1.58
N TYR A 221 0.04 -12.02 0.82
CA TYR A 221 -1.23 -12.70 0.90
C TYR A 221 -1.06 -14.15 0.43
N ASP A 222 -1.95 -15.01 0.90
CA ASP A 222 -1.98 -16.42 0.54
C ASP A 222 -3.43 -16.88 0.44
N ASP A 223 -3.89 -17.09 -0.79
CA ASP A 223 -5.26 -17.51 -1.08
C ASP A 223 -5.57 -18.92 -0.56
N TYR A 224 -4.56 -19.77 -0.39
CA TYR A 224 -4.74 -21.08 0.25
C TYR A 224 -4.95 -20.97 1.76
N LYS A 225 -4.45 -19.89 2.39
CA LYS A 225 -4.72 -19.55 3.80
C LYS A 225 -5.98 -18.71 3.99
N ASN A 226 -6.51 -18.13 2.91
CA ASN A 226 -7.57 -17.13 2.95
C ASN A 226 -7.19 -15.92 3.84
N ALA A 227 -5.94 -15.43 3.74
CA ALA A 227 -5.46 -14.41 4.66
C ALA A 227 -4.36 -13.48 4.09
N PHE A 228 -4.31 -12.26 4.63
CA PHE A 228 -3.24 -11.28 4.39
C PHE A 228 -2.11 -11.47 5.41
N LYS A 229 -0.87 -11.51 4.94
CA LYS A 229 0.33 -11.60 5.80
C LYS A 229 0.69 -10.22 6.32
N ILE A 230 0.96 -10.12 7.62
CA ILE A 230 1.39 -8.88 8.27
C ILE A 230 2.73 -9.08 8.99
N ILE A 231 3.51 -8.01 9.07
CA ILE A 231 4.58 -7.84 10.05
C ILE A 231 4.07 -6.98 11.21
N ASN A 232 4.44 -7.36 12.43
CA ASN A 232 4.08 -6.66 13.66
C ASN A 232 5.33 -6.10 14.35
N SER A 233 5.12 -5.20 15.32
CA SER A 233 6.14 -4.53 16.13
C SER A 233 6.19 -5.06 17.57
N TRP A 234 5.91 -6.35 17.77
CA TRP A 234 5.89 -7.01 19.08
C TRP A 234 6.97 -8.10 19.23
N GLY A 235 8.02 -8.00 18.43
CA GLY A 235 9.16 -8.91 18.42
C GLY A 235 8.88 -10.26 17.79
N THR A 236 9.94 -11.04 17.63
CA THR A 236 9.92 -12.34 16.94
C THR A 236 9.16 -13.43 17.69
N ASN A 237 8.94 -13.26 18.99
CA ASN A 237 8.18 -14.23 19.79
C ASN A 237 6.67 -14.17 19.54
N TRP A 238 6.17 -13.03 19.05
CA TRP A 238 4.76 -12.89 18.68
C TRP A 238 4.48 -13.56 17.33
N GLY A 239 3.33 -14.24 17.23
CA GLY A 239 2.93 -14.95 16.00
C GLY A 239 3.98 -15.98 15.54
N GLN A 240 4.25 -15.99 14.24
CA GLN A 240 5.29 -16.79 13.62
C GLN A 240 6.49 -15.89 13.27
N ASN A 241 7.47 -15.84 14.17
CA ASN A 241 8.69 -15.03 14.02
C ASN A 241 8.42 -13.52 13.86
N GLY A 242 7.37 -12.99 14.51
CA GLY A 242 6.94 -11.59 14.41
C GLY A 242 5.98 -11.29 13.26
N TYR A 243 5.60 -12.32 12.50
CA TYR A 243 4.58 -12.24 11.47
C TYR A 243 3.29 -12.91 11.91
N GLY A 244 2.18 -12.46 11.35
CA GLY A 244 0.87 -13.07 11.54
C GLY A 244 0.03 -12.93 10.28
N TRP A 245 -1.19 -13.41 10.35
CA TRP A 245 -2.13 -13.36 9.24
C TRP A 245 -3.48 -12.83 9.70
N ILE A 246 -4.12 -12.01 8.88
CA ILE A 246 -5.49 -11.55 9.09
C ILE A 246 -6.37 -12.23 8.03
N ASP A 247 -7.35 -13.02 8.47
CA ASP A 247 -8.29 -13.70 7.56
C ASP A 247 -9.03 -12.68 6.68
N TYR A 248 -9.24 -13.02 5.40
CA TYR A 248 -9.89 -12.14 4.43
C TYR A 248 -11.30 -11.72 4.85
N ASN A 249 -12.04 -12.57 5.56
CA ASN A 249 -13.39 -12.25 6.04
C ASN A 249 -13.35 -11.37 7.30
N LEU A 250 -12.33 -11.55 8.14
CA LEU A 250 -12.15 -10.71 9.32
C LEU A 250 -11.64 -9.31 8.95
N PHE A 251 -10.76 -9.23 7.95
CA PHE A 251 -10.08 -8.01 7.54
C PHE A 251 -10.99 -6.77 7.44
N PRO A 252 -12.11 -6.78 6.67
CA PRO A 252 -12.98 -5.63 6.58
C PRO A 252 -13.68 -5.30 7.91
N LEU A 253 -13.76 -6.21 8.87
CA LEU A 253 -14.42 -5.93 10.16
C LEU A 253 -13.50 -5.21 11.15
N VAL A 254 -12.18 -5.38 11.01
CA VAL A 254 -11.20 -4.91 11.99
C VAL A 254 -10.30 -3.80 11.46
N VAL A 255 -10.06 -3.74 10.15
CA VAL A 255 -9.24 -2.71 9.51
C VAL A 255 -10.10 -1.50 9.14
N ARG A 256 -9.60 -0.31 9.48
CA ARG A 256 -10.32 0.97 9.30
C ARG A 256 -9.68 1.91 8.29
N GLU A 257 -8.35 1.82 8.12
CA GLU A 257 -7.60 2.64 7.18
C GLU A 257 -6.42 1.85 6.60
N GLY A 258 -5.97 2.24 5.40
CA GLY A 258 -4.85 1.60 4.71
C GLY A 258 -4.18 2.54 3.72
N TYR A 259 -2.84 2.50 3.64
CA TYR A 259 -2.03 3.44 2.89
C TYR A 259 -0.86 2.76 2.20
N VAL A 260 -0.53 3.24 1.00
CA VAL A 260 0.71 2.89 0.26
C VAL A 260 1.55 4.14 0.07
N ALA A 261 2.87 3.97 0.00
CA ALA A 261 3.80 5.06 -0.22
C ALA A 261 4.76 4.75 -1.38
N LYS A 262 5.05 5.78 -2.18
CA LYS A 262 6.11 5.79 -3.18
C LYS A 262 7.41 6.26 -2.52
N ASP A 263 8.49 5.51 -2.71
CA ASP A 263 9.80 5.90 -2.17
C ASP A 263 10.38 7.10 -2.93
N ALA A 264 11.10 7.99 -2.23
CA ALA A 264 11.90 9.04 -2.85
C ALA A 264 13.34 8.55 -2.94
N ARG A 265 13.78 8.15 -4.13
CA ARG A 265 15.02 7.39 -4.26
C ARG A 265 16.25 8.19 -3.89
N ASN A 266 17.21 7.49 -3.30
CA ASN A 266 18.48 8.06 -2.91
C ASN A 266 19.21 8.72 -4.10
N GLY A 267 19.46 10.03 -4.02
CA GLY A 267 20.19 10.79 -5.05
C GLY A 267 19.32 11.44 -6.13
N GLU A 268 18.00 11.25 -6.09
CA GLU A 268 17.09 12.15 -6.80
C GLU A 268 17.12 13.54 -6.13
N PRO A 269 17.02 14.64 -6.90
CA PRO A 269 16.89 15.97 -6.30
C PRO A 269 15.71 15.94 -5.34
N ALA A 270 16.00 16.14 -4.06
CA ALA A 270 14.94 16.39 -3.11
C ALA A 270 14.28 17.70 -3.54
N GLU A 271 13.07 17.63 -4.08
CA GLU A 271 12.24 18.83 -4.09
C GLU A 271 12.08 19.25 -2.63
N GLU A 272 12.61 20.44 -2.32
CA GLU A 272 12.41 21.10 -1.04
C GLU A 272 10.90 21.19 -0.85
N PRO A 273 10.34 20.57 0.20
CA PRO A 273 8.93 20.77 0.50
C PRO A 273 8.72 22.28 0.66
N ASN A 274 7.62 22.83 0.14
CA ASN A 274 7.27 24.22 0.40
C ASN A 274 6.87 24.39 1.88
N ILE A 275 7.86 24.47 2.76
CA ILE A 275 7.67 24.65 4.19
C ILE A 275 7.64 26.16 4.45
N GLN A 276 6.43 26.72 4.62
CA GLN A 276 6.32 27.95 5.40
C GLN A 276 6.65 27.63 6.87
N PRO A 277 7.55 28.37 7.52
CA PRO A 277 7.92 28.13 8.90
C PRO A 277 6.82 28.67 9.82
N ASN A 278 5.79 27.87 10.09
CA ASN A 278 5.00 28.02 11.30
C ASN A 278 4.44 26.67 11.77
N ILE A 279 4.58 26.39 13.06
CA ILE A 279 4.05 25.20 13.73
C ILE A 279 2.55 25.45 13.95
N GLU A 280 1.77 25.25 12.91
CA GLU A 280 0.30 25.14 12.98
C GLU A 280 -0.12 23.69 12.70
N PRO A 281 -1.32 23.25 13.14
CA PRO A 281 -1.80 21.89 12.94
C PRO A 281 -1.59 21.46 11.48
N ILE A 282 -0.97 20.28 11.33
CA ILE A 282 -0.60 19.68 10.04
C ILE A 282 -1.89 19.51 9.23
N ASN A 283 -2.22 20.51 8.41
CA ASN A 283 -3.23 20.37 7.39
C ASN A 283 -2.78 19.25 6.45
N PRO A 284 -3.69 18.37 5.99
CA PRO A 284 -3.34 17.36 5.00
C PRO A 284 -2.76 18.10 3.79
N VAL A 285 -1.47 17.91 3.56
CA VAL A 285 -0.82 18.42 2.35
C VAL A 285 -1.43 17.61 1.22
N THR A 286 -2.33 18.22 0.46
CA THR A 286 -2.73 17.72 -0.84
C THR A 286 -1.44 17.51 -1.64
N PRO A 287 -1.14 16.30 -2.11
CA PRO A 287 0.03 16.07 -2.96
C PRO A 287 -0.08 17.05 -4.12
N THR A 288 0.84 18.02 -4.14
CA THR A 288 0.92 18.99 -5.21
C THR A 288 1.10 18.22 -6.52
N GLN A 289 0.20 18.48 -7.47
CA GLN A 289 0.25 17.99 -8.85
C GLN A 289 1.71 17.89 -9.31
N ASP A 290 2.16 16.67 -9.60
CA ASP A 290 3.56 16.25 -9.79
C ASP A 290 4.29 17.17 -10.78
N LEU A 291 4.95 18.22 -10.29
CA LEU A 291 5.40 19.32 -11.16
C LEU A 291 6.60 18.96 -12.06
N TYR A 292 6.97 17.69 -12.14
CA TYR A 292 8.12 17.19 -12.90
C TYR A 292 7.80 16.00 -13.80
N VAL A 293 6.60 15.42 -13.75
CA VAL A 293 6.14 14.42 -14.74
C VAL A 293 5.06 15.06 -15.60
N THR A 294 5.30 15.16 -16.89
CA THR A 294 4.28 15.60 -17.84
C THR A 294 3.63 14.39 -18.45
N PHE A 295 2.30 14.29 -18.40
CA PHE A 295 1.56 13.19 -18.99
C PHE A 295 0.21 13.69 -19.48
N TYR A 296 0.00 13.67 -20.80
CA TYR A 296 -1.25 14.12 -21.39
C TYR A 296 -1.58 13.35 -22.66
N ASN A 297 -2.87 13.40 -22.98
CA ASN A 297 -3.44 12.78 -24.15
C ASN A 297 -3.37 13.73 -25.34
N THR A 298 -3.10 13.20 -26.52
CA THR A 298 -2.95 14.01 -27.75
C THR A 298 -4.01 13.70 -28.79
N ASN A 299 -4.37 12.43 -28.97
CA ASN A 299 -5.32 12.06 -30.00
C ASN A 299 -6.06 10.76 -29.68
N VAL A 300 -7.22 10.60 -30.32
CA VAL A 300 -7.98 9.36 -30.37
C VAL A 300 -8.21 8.98 -31.81
N ILE A 301 -7.78 7.78 -32.18
CA ILE A 301 -7.95 7.23 -33.52
C ILE A 301 -8.97 6.11 -33.46
N HIS A 302 -10.03 6.27 -34.24
CA HIS A 302 -11.09 5.29 -34.38
C HIS A 302 -10.80 4.30 -35.51
N ASN A 303 -11.29 3.07 -35.35
CA ASN A 303 -11.19 1.99 -36.32
C ASN A 303 -9.75 1.62 -36.72
N GLU A 304 -8.79 1.80 -35.82
CA GLU A 304 -7.47 1.20 -36.05
C GLU A 304 -7.62 -0.32 -36.08
N THR A 305 -7.03 -0.97 -37.07
CA THR A 305 -7.21 -2.41 -37.26
C THR A 305 -6.05 -3.19 -36.63
N ASN A 306 -6.36 -4.04 -35.66
CA ASN A 306 -5.45 -5.05 -35.16
C ASN A 306 -5.71 -6.38 -35.87
N THR A 307 -4.66 -7.06 -36.32
CA THR A 307 -4.77 -8.31 -37.10
C THR A 307 -5.41 -9.47 -36.34
N THR A 308 -5.35 -9.45 -35.00
CA THR A 308 -5.89 -10.50 -34.13
C THR A 308 -7.28 -10.18 -33.61
N TYR A 309 -7.51 -8.93 -33.20
CA TYR A 309 -8.74 -8.53 -32.48
C TYR A 309 -9.70 -7.66 -33.30
N GLY A 310 -9.35 -7.32 -34.54
CA GLY A 310 -10.18 -6.52 -35.43
C GLY A 310 -10.08 -5.01 -35.14
N PRO A 311 -11.10 -4.23 -35.54
CA PRO A 311 -11.08 -2.78 -35.36
C PRO A 311 -11.22 -2.38 -33.90
N GLY A 312 -10.56 -1.28 -33.54
CA GLY A 312 -10.58 -0.73 -32.20
C GLY A 312 -10.26 0.75 -32.16
N ILE A 313 -10.05 1.22 -30.94
CA ILE A 313 -9.63 2.59 -30.62
C ILE A 313 -8.14 2.58 -30.25
N ARG A 314 -7.38 3.53 -30.82
CA ARG A 314 -6.05 3.90 -30.34
C ARG A 314 -6.12 5.21 -29.59
N ILE A 315 -5.49 5.26 -28.44
CA ILE A 315 -5.28 6.50 -27.68
C ILE A 315 -3.80 6.82 -27.74
N ASP A 316 -3.48 8.01 -28.22
CA ASP A 316 -2.12 8.51 -28.33
C ASP A 316 -1.90 9.64 -27.32
N GLY A 317 -0.70 9.73 -26.79
CA GLY A 317 -0.32 10.84 -25.92
C GLY A 317 1.16 11.08 -25.89
N TYR A 318 1.56 11.97 -24.98
CA TYR A 318 2.95 12.30 -24.74
C TYR A 318 3.26 12.18 -23.25
N LEU A 319 4.49 11.80 -22.94
CA LEU A 319 4.99 11.75 -21.58
C LEU A 319 6.42 12.29 -21.49
N ASN A 320 6.71 12.96 -20.38
CA ASN A 320 8.05 13.31 -19.95
C ASN A 320 8.26 12.83 -18.50
N ILE A 321 9.19 11.89 -18.31
CA ILE A 321 9.62 11.38 -17.01
C ILE A 321 11.09 11.77 -16.84
N PRO A 322 11.45 12.63 -15.87
CA PRO A 322 12.84 12.99 -15.61
C PRO A 322 13.71 11.78 -15.22
N ALA A 323 15.02 11.92 -15.42
CA ALA A 323 15.99 10.97 -14.88
C ALA A 323 15.80 10.82 -13.37
N GLY A 324 15.95 9.60 -12.86
CA GLY A 324 15.86 9.31 -11.44
C GLY A 324 14.50 8.79 -11.01
N LYS A 325 13.38 9.39 -11.45
CA LYS A 325 12.00 9.21 -10.92
C LYS A 325 11.43 7.78 -10.88
N GLY A 326 12.15 6.79 -11.41
CA GLY A 326 11.84 5.37 -11.31
C GLY A 326 12.73 4.50 -12.19
N ASN A 327 12.53 3.18 -12.16
CA ASN A 327 13.20 2.24 -13.07
C ASN A 327 12.36 1.97 -14.31
N THR A 328 11.06 1.73 -14.11
CA THR A 328 10.16 1.28 -15.16
C THR A 328 8.88 2.08 -15.18
N TYR A 329 8.20 2.12 -16.32
CA TYR A 329 6.88 2.70 -16.43
C TYR A 329 5.95 1.89 -17.34
N ILE A 330 4.66 1.96 -17.06
CA ILE A 330 3.57 1.46 -17.91
C ILE A 330 2.48 2.51 -17.99
N ILE A 331 1.72 2.51 -19.07
CA ILE A 331 0.50 3.32 -19.20
C ILE A 331 -0.67 2.37 -19.30
N VAL A 332 -1.73 2.67 -18.55
CA VAL A 332 -2.95 1.86 -18.51
C VAL A 332 -4.13 2.77 -18.73
N SER A 333 -5.00 2.43 -19.68
CA SER A 333 -6.24 3.16 -19.93
C SER A 333 -7.43 2.35 -19.48
N HIS A 334 -8.25 2.93 -18.61
CA HIS A 334 -9.57 2.42 -18.23
C HIS A 334 -10.66 3.18 -18.99
N PHE A 335 -11.80 2.52 -19.22
CA PHE A 335 -12.88 3.04 -20.05
C PHE A 335 -14.20 3.10 -19.30
N TYR A 336 -14.98 4.15 -19.56
CA TYR A 336 -16.18 4.50 -18.82
C TYR A 336 -17.29 4.92 -19.78
N LEU A 337 -18.55 4.71 -19.41
CA LEU A 337 -19.67 5.35 -20.10
C LEU A 337 -19.68 6.84 -19.77
N SER A 338 -20.05 7.71 -20.70
CA SER A 338 -20.07 9.17 -20.49
C SER A 338 -20.92 9.65 -19.32
N ASN A 339 -21.84 8.82 -18.81
CA ASN A 339 -22.70 9.10 -17.67
C ASN A 339 -22.35 8.28 -16.40
N SER A 340 -21.18 7.65 -16.35
CA SER A 340 -20.76 6.76 -15.27
C SER A 340 -19.34 7.07 -14.81
N THR A 341 -19.08 6.89 -13.52
CA THR A 341 -17.73 6.84 -12.92
C THR A 341 -17.27 5.42 -12.65
N ILE A 342 -18.14 4.43 -12.89
CA ILE A 342 -17.83 3.00 -12.84
C ILE A 342 -17.32 2.57 -14.22
N PRO A 343 -16.15 1.89 -14.30
CA PRO A 343 -15.63 1.40 -15.56
C PRO A 343 -16.61 0.45 -16.28
N VAL A 344 -16.56 0.46 -17.61
CA VAL A 344 -17.24 -0.53 -18.47
C VAL A 344 -16.54 -1.88 -18.32
N GLY A 345 -17.29 -2.98 -18.33
CA GLY A 345 -16.72 -4.33 -18.28
C GLY A 345 -16.04 -4.74 -19.59
N SER A 346 -15.21 -5.78 -19.54
CA SER A 346 -14.59 -6.41 -20.71
C SER A 346 -15.15 -7.79 -20.99
N THR A 347 -15.31 -8.15 -22.26
CA THR A 347 -15.67 -9.51 -22.72
C THR A 347 -14.43 -10.35 -23.04
N VAL A 348 -13.25 -9.74 -23.12
CA VAL A 348 -11.98 -10.41 -23.47
C VAL A 348 -11.01 -10.30 -22.30
N SER A 349 -11.15 -11.24 -21.36
CA SER A 349 -10.31 -11.40 -20.17
C SER A 349 -9.32 -12.57 -20.39
N PRO A 350 -8.04 -12.48 -19.97
CA PRO A 350 -7.41 -11.39 -19.21
C PRO A 350 -6.92 -10.20 -20.04
N LEU A 351 -6.87 -10.32 -21.37
CA LEU A 351 -6.03 -9.45 -22.20
C LEU A 351 -6.48 -7.97 -22.21
N TYR A 352 -7.79 -7.72 -22.19
CA TYR A 352 -8.38 -6.39 -22.22
C TYR A 352 -9.21 -6.12 -20.97
N ALA A 353 -8.80 -6.70 -19.83
CA ALA A 353 -9.48 -6.58 -18.56
C ALA A 353 -8.48 -6.30 -17.43
N ASP A 354 -8.88 -5.46 -16.46
CA ASP A 354 -8.20 -5.38 -15.17
C ASP A 354 -8.61 -6.56 -14.25
N ILE A 355 -8.05 -6.61 -13.04
CA ILE A 355 -8.34 -7.61 -12.00
C ILE A 355 -9.82 -7.66 -11.58
N ASN A 356 -10.55 -6.58 -11.83
CA ASN A 356 -11.98 -6.43 -11.53
C ASN A 356 -12.86 -6.83 -12.73
N GLY A 357 -12.27 -7.17 -13.88
CA GLY A 357 -12.99 -7.47 -15.11
C GLY A 357 -13.39 -6.21 -15.89
N ASN A 358 -12.92 -5.04 -15.48
CA ASN A 358 -13.17 -3.79 -16.18
C ASN A 358 -12.33 -3.70 -17.45
N ALA A 359 -12.90 -3.11 -18.50
CA ALA A 359 -12.20 -2.76 -19.72
C ALA A 359 -10.96 -1.91 -19.40
N ALA A 360 -9.80 -2.51 -19.65
CA ALA A 360 -8.51 -1.87 -19.51
C ALA A 360 -7.54 -2.39 -20.58
N THR A 361 -6.65 -1.54 -21.06
CA THR A 361 -5.50 -1.91 -21.89
C THR A 361 -4.28 -1.15 -21.41
N GLY A 362 -3.09 -1.63 -21.72
CA GLY A 362 -1.88 -0.92 -21.35
C GLY A 362 -0.72 -1.20 -22.28
N THR A 363 0.35 -0.44 -22.08
CA THR A 363 1.63 -0.69 -22.73
C THR A 363 2.34 -1.86 -22.06
N GLN A 364 3.35 -2.40 -22.74
CA GLN A 364 4.40 -3.15 -22.04
C GLN A 364 5.15 -2.24 -21.05
N ALA A 365 5.93 -2.86 -20.16
CA ALA A 365 6.84 -2.14 -19.27
C ALA A 365 8.05 -1.60 -20.06
N TYR A 366 8.30 -0.31 -19.89
CA TYR A 366 9.44 0.38 -20.47
C TYR A 366 10.42 0.82 -19.38
N GLN A 367 11.69 1.00 -19.72
CA GLN A 367 12.70 1.52 -18.80
C GLN A 367 12.69 3.06 -18.79
N VAL A 368 12.84 3.66 -17.61
CA VAL A 368 12.99 5.12 -17.44
C VAL A 368 14.43 5.55 -17.77
N GLY A 369 15.44 4.79 -17.32
CA GLY A 369 16.85 5.06 -17.63
C GLY A 369 17.32 6.47 -17.25
N LYS A 370 17.78 7.25 -18.24
CA LYS A 370 18.24 8.65 -18.06
C LYS A 370 17.10 9.67 -18.19
N GLY A 371 15.85 9.22 -18.04
CA GLY A 371 14.66 10.01 -18.33
C GLY A 371 14.08 9.65 -19.70
N VAL A 372 12.79 9.93 -19.85
CA VAL A 372 11.96 9.58 -21.00
C VAL A 372 11.26 10.84 -21.47
N ASN A 373 11.31 11.09 -22.77
CA ASN A 373 10.54 12.13 -23.43
C ASN A 373 10.07 11.54 -24.75
N ASN A 374 8.86 10.98 -24.75
CA ASN A 374 8.37 10.16 -25.87
C ASN A 374 6.85 10.26 -26.00
N SER A 375 6.37 10.01 -27.23
CA SER A 375 4.98 9.67 -27.46
C SER A 375 4.67 8.27 -26.96
N TRP A 376 3.42 8.04 -26.59
CA TRP A 376 2.91 6.73 -26.20
C TRP A 376 1.59 6.45 -26.90
N SER A 377 1.26 5.16 -27.03
CA SER A 377 -0.03 4.73 -27.55
C SER A 377 -0.51 3.48 -26.85
N VAL A 378 -1.84 3.35 -26.73
CA VAL A 378 -2.51 2.12 -26.30
C VAL A 378 -3.67 1.81 -27.23
N PHE A 379 -3.91 0.52 -27.48
CA PHE A 379 -4.98 0.04 -28.35
C PHE A 379 -5.99 -0.79 -27.55
N PHE A 380 -7.28 -0.58 -27.81
CA PHE A 380 -8.37 -1.38 -27.26
C PHE A 380 -9.35 -1.78 -28.37
N PRO A 381 -9.62 -3.08 -28.60
CA PRO A 381 -10.52 -3.53 -29.66
C PRO A 381 -11.99 -3.35 -29.25
N TYR A 382 -12.84 -2.92 -30.18
CA TYR A 382 -14.23 -2.61 -29.87
C TYR A 382 -15.04 -3.83 -29.41
N ASN A 383 -14.68 -5.02 -29.91
CA ASN A 383 -15.36 -6.27 -29.53
C ASN A 383 -15.12 -6.67 -28.07
N ALA A 384 -14.06 -6.16 -27.44
CA ALA A 384 -13.73 -6.42 -26.04
C ALA A 384 -14.57 -5.60 -25.07
N PHE A 385 -15.27 -4.54 -25.51
CA PHE A 385 -16.19 -3.83 -24.63
C PHE A 385 -17.42 -4.70 -24.31
N ASN A 386 -17.79 -4.77 -23.04
CA ASN A 386 -19.07 -5.31 -22.60
C ASN A 386 -20.14 -4.20 -22.64
N ILE A 387 -20.54 -3.83 -23.85
CA ILE A 387 -21.57 -2.83 -24.15
C ILE A 387 -22.62 -3.43 -25.08
N ASN A 388 -23.81 -2.83 -25.08
CA ASN A 388 -24.88 -3.26 -25.98
C ASN A 388 -24.43 -3.18 -27.44
N SER A 389 -24.83 -4.19 -28.21
CA SER A 389 -24.62 -4.23 -29.66
C SER A 389 -25.90 -3.82 -30.36
N GLY A 390 -25.79 -3.35 -31.60
CA GLY A 390 -26.94 -3.12 -32.46
C GLY A 390 -27.80 -4.38 -32.63
N TYR A 391 -29.04 -4.16 -33.02
CA TYR A 391 -30.06 -5.22 -33.09
C TYR A 391 -30.75 -5.22 -34.45
N TYR A 392 -31.26 -6.39 -34.84
CA TYR A 392 -32.13 -6.50 -36.01
C TYR A 392 -33.58 -6.28 -35.60
N TRP A 393 -34.31 -5.50 -36.39
CA TRP A 393 -35.76 -5.43 -36.35
C TRP A 393 -36.30 -5.69 -37.75
N GLY A 394 -36.95 -6.84 -37.93
CA GLY A 394 -37.24 -7.38 -39.26
C GLY A 394 -35.94 -7.67 -40.02
N ASN A 395 -35.84 -7.18 -41.26
CA ASN A 395 -34.64 -7.32 -42.10
C ASN A 395 -33.70 -6.10 -42.04
N GLN A 396 -33.93 -5.15 -41.13
CA GLN A 396 -33.10 -3.95 -40.97
C GLN A 396 -32.23 -4.06 -39.72
N TYR A 397 -30.95 -3.70 -39.86
CA TYR A 397 -30.01 -3.58 -38.75
C TYR A 397 -30.06 -2.17 -38.16
N PHE A 398 -30.24 -2.08 -36.85
CA PHE A 398 -30.21 -0.84 -36.08
C PHE A 398 -28.90 -0.79 -35.29
N GLN A 399 -27.97 0.03 -35.75
CA GLN A 399 -26.69 0.25 -35.09
C GLN A 399 -26.88 0.98 -33.76
N GLN A 400 -26.12 0.59 -32.74
CA GLN A 400 -26.12 1.28 -31.45
C GLN A 400 -24.85 2.10 -31.27
N THR A 401 -25.02 3.39 -30.98
CA THR A 401 -23.91 4.30 -30.61
C THR A 401 -23.84 4.44 -29.11
N THR A 402 -22.69 4.12 -28.53
CA THR A 402 -22.40 4.26 -27.11
C THR A 402 -21.35 5.35 -26.91
N TYR A 403 -21.68 6.37 -26.12
CA TYR A 403 -20.75 7.45 -25.76
C TYR A 403 -19.94 7.07 -24.52
N MET A 404 -18.63 7.26 -24.61
CA MET A 404 -17.67 6.78 -23.63
C MET A 404 -16.55 7.80 -23.42
N TYR A 405 -15.77 7.59 -22.37
CA TYR A 405 -14.48 8.24 -22.21
C TYR A 405 -13.43 7.28 -21.66
N ALA A 406 -12.16 7.62 -21.90
CA ALA A 406 -11.02 6.89 -21.41
C ALA A 406 -10.21 7.74 -20.41
N ILE A 407 -9.65 7.10 -19.39
CA ILE A 407 -8.69 7.71 -18.47
C ILE A 407 -7.37 6.92 -18.52
N PRO A 408 -6.39 7.39 -19.31
CA PRO A 408 -5.02 6.91 -19.25
C PRO A 408 -4.37 7.29 -17.92
N THR A 409 -3.66 6.35 -17.31
CA THR A 409 -2.90 6.51 -16.06
C THR A 409 -1.48 6.03 -16.30
N LEU A 410 -0.50 6.87 -15.95
CA LEU A 410 0.91 6.54 -15.94
C LEU A 410 1.26 5.91 -14.58
N PHE A 411 1.87 4.73 -14.63
CA PHE A 411 2.45 4.07 -13.47
C PHE A 411 3.97 4.05 -13.59
N ILE A 412 4.68 4.41 -12.52
CA ILE A 412 6.14 4.31 -12.42
C ILE A 412 6.50 3.36 -11.28
N ASP A 413 7.26 2.33 -11.62
CA ASP A 413 7.55 1.16 -10.76
C ASP A 413 6.30 0.46 -10.22
N GLY A 414 5.15 0.64 -10.87
CA GLY A 414 3.86 0.10 -10.44
C GLY A 414 3.02 1.06 -9.58
N PHE A 415 3.53 2.24 -9.21
CA PHE A 415 2.75 3.25 -8.50
C PHE A 415 2.11 4.22 -9.51
N GLY A 416 0.80 4.46 -9.40
CA GLY A 416 0.11 5.46 -10.23
C GLY A 416 0.59 6.88 -9.90
N VAL A 417 1.32 7.51 -10.83
CA VAL A 417 1.91 8.84 -10.66
C VAL A 417 1.08 9.94 -11.29
N ALA A 418 0.46 9.70 -12.45
CA ALA A 418 -0.26 10.75 -13.18
C ALA A 418 -1.44 10.18 -13.95
N LYS A 419 -2.49 10.99 -14.13
CA LYS A 419 -3.65 10.68 -14.99
C LYS A 419 -3.72 11.69 -16.12
N GLY A 420 -4.01 11.21 -17.32
CA GLY A 420 -4.31 12.07 -18.45
C GLY A 420 -5.75 12.57 -18.36
N GLU A 421 -6.02 13.72 -18.99
CA GLU A 421 -7.37 14.29 -19.07
C GLU A 421 -8.37 13.31 -19.71
N PRO A 422 -9.60 13.18 -19.19
CA PRO A 422 -10.60 12.29 -19.79
C PRO A 422 -10.79 12.55 -21.29
N ILE A 423 -10.67 11.51 -22.11
CA ILE A 423 -10.87 11.64 -23.56
C ILE A 423 -12.18 11.02 -23.97
N ASN A 424 -13.10 11.84 -24.47
CA ASN A 424 -14.40 11.40 -24.95
C ASN A 424 -14.30 10.76 -26.34
N PHE A 425 -15.07 9.70 -26.56
CA PHE A 425 -15.21 9.04 -27.84
C PHE A 425 -16.57 8.32 -27.92
N TYR A 426 -16.88 7.73 -29.06
CA TYR A 426 -18.04 6.86 -29.22
C TYR A 426 -17.67 5.53 -29.88
N VAL A 427 -18.44 4.49 -29.55
CA VAL A 427 -18.35 3.17 -30.16
C VAL A 427 -19.66 2.88 -30.87
N ASN A 428 -19.53 2.47 -32.13
CA ASN A 428 -20.63 2.01 -32.95
C ASN A 428 -20.57 0.49 -33.00
N ARG A 429 -21.58 -0.17 -32.46
CA ARG A 429 -21.63 -1.64 -32.43
C ARG A 429 -22.95 -2.15 -32.96
#